data_AF-A0A1C3D6P2-F1
#
_entry.id   AF-A0A1C3D6P2-F1
#
_cell.length_a   1.000
_cell.length_b   1.000
_cell.length_c   1.000
_cell.angle_alpha   90.00
_cell.angle_beta   90.00
_cell.angle_gamma   90.00
#
_symmetry.space_group_name_H-M   'P 1'
#
loop_
_entity.id
_entity.type
_entity.pdbx_description
1 polymer ?
#
loop_
_entity_poly.entity_id
_entity_poly.type
_entity_poly.pdbx_seq_one_letter_code
_entity_poly.pdbx_strand_id
1 'polypeptide(L)'
;MKWEVRCRETWLHETNPSLKLIVLVVLFFAVLFIHNPNVLINVSLALFVLFCFGTGYPANVLFWLFLPFFLVFVSTASSMMMFGEGTTTWVRWGLIHVTAESFWRGVHIGFRALALGLLGLIFSLTTRPVPLFYSLMQQLRLKPKYAYSFLAAVRLLPIMLEEFQAIRYALTVRGVPNKGVLSKVKRYAIPLLSQSIRRAQRIAVAMEAKQFSGSGRRTFYYEIGFGKYDIWLVALFAALMFAAYYVGVHYPYISISDVR
;
A
#
# COMPACT_ATOMS: atom_id res chain seq x y z
N MET A 1 -19.92 -13.27 -3.16
CA MET A 1 -18.93 -12.95 -4.20
C MET A 1 -17.58 -13.45 -3.70
N LYS A 2 -17.23 -14.70 -4.01
CA LYS A 2 -15.97 -15.32 -3.59
C LYS A 2 -14.85 -14.79 -4.47
N TRP A 3 -14.15 -13.77 -4.00
CA TRP A 3 -12.84 -13.39 -4.56
C TRP A 3 -11.78 -14.36 -4.04
N GLU A 4 -11.89 -15.64 -4.38
CA GLU A 4 -10.80 -16.59 -4.15
C GLU A 4 -9.78 -16.41 -5.28
N VAL A 5 -9.06 -15.28 -5.26
CA VAL A 5 -7.93 -15.06 -6.16
C VAL A 5 -6.85 -16.04 -5.74
N ARG A 6 -6.64 -17.07 -6.56
CA ARG A 6 -5.61 -18.09 -6.32
C ARG A 6 -4.23 -17.45 -6.49
N CYS A 7 -3.64 -17.06 -5.36
CA CYS A 7 -2.28 -16.51 -5.32
C CYS A 7 -1.28 -17.66 -5.12
N ARG A 8 -0.17 -17.64 -5.87
CA ARG A 8 0.96 -18.54 -5.61
C ARG A 8 1.84 -17.88 -4.55
N GLU A 9 2.08 -18.57 -3.44
CA GLU A 9 3.04 -18.08 -2.45
C GLU A 9 4.44 -18.04 -3.08
N THR A 10 5.07 -16.86 -2.99
CA THR A 10 6.42 -16.57 -3.46
C THR A 10 7.34 -16.29 -2.28
N TRP A 11 8.64 -16.32 -2.52
CA TRP A 11 9.68 -15.98 -1.53
C TRP A 11 9.47 -14.59 -0.89
N LEU A 12 8.82 -13.66 -1.60
CA LEU A 12 8.50 -12.33 -1.10
C LEU A 12 7.44 -12.37 0.00
N HIS A 13 6.56 -13.38 0.02
CA HIS A 13 5.55 -13.55 1.08
C HIS A 13 6.15 -14.12 2.38
N GLU A 14 7.20 -14.91 2.27
CA GLU A 14 7.86 -15.57 3.40
C GLU A 14 8.81 -14.65 4.16
N THR A 15 9.12 -13.49 3.59
CA THR A 15 10.02 -12.51 4.22
C THR A 15 9.36 -11.87 5.45
N ASN A 16 10.20 -11.58 6.45
CA ASN A 16 9.81 -10.92 7.68
C ASN A 16 9.10 -9.57 7.41
N PRO A 17 7.82 -9.43 7.80
CA PRO A 17 7.00 -8.26 7.47
C PRO A 17 7.53 -6.92 7.99
N SER A 18 8.14 -6.88 9.18
CA SER A 18 8.66 -5.64 9.77
C SER A 18 9.92 -5.18 9.07
N LEU A 19 10.81 -6.11 8.73
CA LEU A 19 11.99 -5.79 7.93
C LEU A 19 11.57 -5.30 6.54
N LYS A 20 10.63 -5.99 5.89
CA LYS A 20 10.06 -5.54 4.62
C LYS A 20 9.48 -4.12 4.73
N LEU A 21 8.70 -3.83 5.78
CA LEU A 21 8.18 -2.48 6.02
C LEU A 21 9.32 -1.45 6.12
N ILE A 22 10.35 -1.71 6.92
CA ILE A 22 11.50 -0.80 7.08
C ILE A 22 12.20 -0.56 5.74
N VAL A 23 12.52 -1.63 5.00
CA VAL A 23 13.19 -1.53 3.69
C VAL A 23 12.36 -0.69 2.72
N LEU A 24 11.04 -0.92 2.66
CA LEU A 24 10.17 -0.17 1.76
C LEU A 24 9.99 1.28 2.19
N VAL A 25 9.98 1.59 3.49
CA VAL A 25 9.98 2.98 3.97
C VAL A 25 11.28 3.68 3.62
N VAL A 26 12.42 3.01 3.77
CA VAL A 26 13.73 3.57 3.36
C VAL A 26 13.76 3.82 1.86
N LEU A 27 13.27 2.87 1.04
CA LEU A 27 13.16 3.04 -0.41
C LEU A 27 12.20 4.17 -0.79
N PHE A 28 11.08 4.31 -0.08
CA PHE A 28 10.14 5.41 -0.29
C PHE A 28 10.85 6.76 -0.14
N PHE A 29 11.61 6.96 0.94
CA PHE A 29 12.40 8.17 1.11
C PHE A 29 13.51 8.28 0.07
N ALA A 30 14.23 7.20 -0.24
CA ALA A 30 15.26 7.22 -1.27
C ALA A 30 14.73 7.72 -2.61
N VAL A 31 13.57 7.22 -3.07
CA VAL A 31 12.90 7.63 -4.31
C VAL A 31 12.52 9.11 -4.31
N LEU A 32 12.11 9.66 -3.16
CA LEU A 32 11.80 11.10 -3.05
C LEU A 32 13.03 11.98 -3.28
N PHE A 33 14.21 11.54 -2.85
CA PHE A 33 15.48 12.29 -3.01
C PHE A 33 16.18 12.04 -4.35
N ILE A 34 15.65 11.19 -5.24
CA ILE A 34 16.19 11.03 -6.60
C ILE A 34 15.78 12.23 -7.45
N HIS A 35 16.79 12.98 -7.91
CA HIS A 35 16.63 14.13 -8.80
C HIS A 35 16.92 13.77 -10.27
N ASN A 36 17.76 12.76 -10.50
CA ASN A 36 18.08 12.29 -11.85
C ASN A 36 16.89 11.55 -12.50
N PRO A 37 16.35 12.03 -13.65
CA PRO A 37 15.23 11.37 -14.34
C PRO A 37 15.58 9.96 -14.83
N ASN A 38 16.80 9.75 -15.33
CA ASN A 38 17.26 8.43 -15.81
C ASN A 38 17.22 7.38 -14.68
N VAL A 39 17.70 7.74 -13.49
CA VAL A 39 17.70 6.83 -12.33
C VAL A 39 16.26 6.50 -11.93
N LEU A 40 15.37 7.49 -11.93
CA LEU A 40 13.98 7.29 -11.52
C LEU A 40 13.19 6.39 -12.48
N ILE A 41 13.43 6.51 -13.79
CA ILE A 41 12.86 5.62 -14.80
C ILE A 41 13.36 4.18 -14.58
N ASN A 42 14.67 4.00 -14.39
CA ASN A 42 15.26 2.69 -14.15
C ASN A 42 14.71 2.03 -12.87
N VAL A 43 14.59 2.80 -11.78
CA VAL A 43 13.99 2.31 -10.52
C VAL A 43 12.53 1.92 -10.73
N SER A 44 11.75 2.74 -11.43
CA SER A 44 10.34 2.45 -11.73
C SER A 44 10.18 1.17 -12.55
N LEU A 45 11.02 0.99 -13.58
CA LEU A 45 11.03 -0.22 -14.41
C LEU A 45 11.42 -1.46 -13.60
N ALA A 46 12.47 -1.36 -12.78
CA ALA A 46 12.91 -2.43 -11.89
C ALA A 46 11.81 -2.85 -10.91
N LEU A 47 11.12 -1.88 -10.31
CA LEU A 47 9.97 -2.12 -9.44
C LEU A 47 8.78 -2.72 -10.19
N PHE A 48 8.55 -2.32 -11.44
CA PHE A 48 7.49 -2.88 -12.27
C PHE A 48 7.77 -4.35 -12.61
N VAL A 49 9.01 -4.69 -12.98
CA VAL A 49 9.44 -6.08 -13.19
C VAL A 49 9.27 -6.89 -11.90
N LEU A 50 9.69 -6.36 -10.75
CA LEU A 50 9.50 -7.02 -9.46
C LEU A 50 8.01 -7.19 -9.11
N PHE A 51 7.16 -6.22 -9.45
CA PHE A 51 5.72 -6.32 -9.26
C PHE A 51 5.12 -7.46 -10.10
N CYS A 52 5.49 -7.53 -11.38
CA CYS A 52 5.04 -8.56 -12.32
C CYS A 52 5.46 -9.98 -11.93
N PHE A 53 6.72 -10.18 -11.53
CA PHE A 53 7.26 -11.52 -11.29
C PHE A 53 7.34 -11.91 -9.81
N GLY A 54 7.43 -10.94 -8.90
CA GLY A 54 7.65 -11.17 -7.47
C GLY A 54 6.38 -11.40 -6.64
N THR A 55 5.23 -10.90 -7.10
CA THR A 55 3.98 -10.94 -6.31
C THR A 55 3.20 -12.26 -6.42
N GLY A 56 3.45 -13.09 -7.45
CA GLY A 56 2.81 -14.41 -7.59
C GLY A 56 1.33 -14.40 -7.99
N TYR A 57 0.75 -13.22 -8.26
CA TYR A 57 -0.63 -13.05 -8.72
C TYR A 57 -0.72 -13.14 -10.25
N PRO A 58 -1.88 -13.54 -10.82
CA PRO A 58 -2.07 -13.61 -12.27
C PRO A 58 -2.02 -12.22 -12.90
N ALA A 59 -1.44 -12.12 -14.10
CA ALA A 59 -1.22 -10.86 -14.82
C ALA A 59 -2.49 -9.99 -14.97
N ASN A 60 -3.65 -10.62 -15.14
CA ASN A 60 -4.94 -9.92 -15.24
C ASN A 60 -5.27 -9.14 -13.96
N VAL A 61 -5.01 -9.71 -12.78
CA VAL A 61 -5.26 -9.05 -11.49
C VAL A 61 -4.26 -7.92 -11.27
N LEU A 62 -2.98 -8.15 -11.60
CA LEU A 62 -1.95 -7.12 -11.55
C LEU A 62 -2.30 -5.92 -12.43
N PHE A 63 -2.76 -6.17 -13.65
CA PHE A 63 -3.12 -5.12 -14.59
C PHE A 63 -4.25 -4.23 -14.03
N TRP A 64 -5.34 -4.84 -13.56
CA TRP A 64 -6.45 -4.09 -12.95
C TRP A 64 -6.03 -3.30 -11.70
N LEU A 65 -5.09 -3.84 -10.92
CA LEU A 65 -4.60 -3.18 -9.71
C LEU A 65 -3.56 -2.07 -10.02
N PHE A 66 -2.80 -2.22 -11.09
CA PHE A 66 -1.83 -1.24 -11.58
C PHE A 66 -2.50 -0.06 -12.28
N LEU A 67 -3.62 -0.29 -12.97
CA LEU A 67 -4.37 0.71 -13.73
C LEU A 67 -4.61 2.04 -12.99
N PRO A 68 -5.11 2.09 -11.74
CA PRO A 68 -5.31 3.36 -11.04
C PRO A 68 -3.99 4.13 -10.80
N PHE A 69 -2.88 3.44 -10.54
CA PHE A 69 -1.58 4.08 -10.36
C PHE A 69 -1.00 4.58 -11.68
N PHE A 70 -1.26 3.85 -12.76
CA PHE A 70 -0.94 4.31 -14.11
C PHE A 70 -1.75 5.55 -14.50
N LEU A 71 -3.03 5.62 -14.13
CA LEU A 71 -3.85 6.83 -14.32
C LEU A 71 -3.31 8.02 -13.53
N VAL A 72 -2.86 7.80 -12.29
CA VAL A 72 -2.18 8.84 -11.50
C VAL A 72 -0.88 9.30 -12.16
N PHE A 73 -0.09 8.38 -12.70
CA PHE A 73 1.11 8.70 -13.50
C PHE A 73 0.77 9.60 -14.67
N VAL A 74 -0.19 9.19 -15.53
CA VAL A 74 -0.58 9.94 -16.72
C VAL A 74 -1.12 11.31 -16.33
N SER A 75 -2.01 11.38 -15.34
CA SER A 75 -2.63 12.63 -14.89
C SER A 75 -1.61 13.62 -14.32
N THR A 76 -0.66 13.13 -13.51
CA THR A 76 0.36 13.98 -12.90
C THR A 76 1.39 14.46 -13.94
N ALA A 77 1.82 13.56 -14.83
CA ALA A 77 2.73 13.89 -15.92
C ALA A 77 2.10 14.91 -16.86
N SER A 78 0.86 14.67 -17.33
CA SER A 78 0.17 15.58 -18.25
C SER A 78 -0.09 16.95 -17.63
N SER A 79 -0.46 17.01 -16.34
CA SER A 79 -0.69 18.27 -15.65
C SER A 79 0.59 19.12 -15.59
N MET A 80 1.71 18.51 -15.22
CA MET A 80 2.99 19.24 -15.17
C MET A 80 3.53 19.59 -16.57
N MET A 81 3.30 18.74 -17.57
CA MET A 81 3.66 19.03 -18.97
C MET A 81 2.92 20.23 -19.54
N MET A 82 1.63 20.40 -19.20
CA MET A 82 0.75 21.43 -19.77
C MET A 82 0.85 22.79 -19.06
N PHE A 83 1.15 22.78 -17.76
CA PHE A 83 1.12 23.98 -16.90
C PHE A 83 2.48 24.33 -16.27
N GLY A 84 3.54 23.58 -16.56
CA GLY A 84 4.86 23.88 -16.01
C GLY A 84 5.49 25.12 -16.66
N GLU A 85 6.32 25.82 -15.89
CA GLU A 85 7.11 26.96 -16.36
C GLU A 85 8.48 26.50 -16.88
N GLY A 86 8.90 27.02 -18.04
CA GLY A 86 10.22 26.76 -18.62
C GLY A 86 10.64 27.84 -19.61
N THR A 87 11.89 27.80 -20.05
CA THR A 87 12.48 28.84 -20.90
C THR A 87 12.37 28.52 -22.39
N THR A 88 12.35 27.24 -22.75
CA THR A 88 12.32 26.78 -24.15
C THR A 88 10.92 26.32 -24.55
N THR A 89 10.17 27.23 -25.17
CA THR A 89 8.77 27.01 -25.52
C THR A 89 8.66 26.15 -26.79
N TRP A 90 7.97 25.02 -26.72
CA TRP A 90 7.72 24.15 -27.88
C TRP A 90 6.37 24.45 -28.51
N VAL A 91 5.32 24.49 -27.69
CA VAL A 91 3.95 24.78 -28.14
C VAL A 91 3.30 25.71 -27.14
N ARG A 92 2.79 26.84 -27.61
CA ARG A 92 1.96 27.76 -26.83
C ARG A 92 0.58 27.81 -27.48
N TRP A 93 -0.41 27.23 -26.83
CA TRP A 93 -1.80 27.31 -27.28
C TRP A 93 -2.72 27.70 -26.12
N GLY A 94 -3.10 28.98 -26.10
CA GLY A 94 -3.94 29.54 -25.03
C GLY A 94 -3.29 29.43 -23.65
N LEU A 95 -4.01 28.82 -22.70
CA LEU A 95 -3.56 28.53 -21.32
C LEU A 95 -2.55 27.37 -21.23
N ILE A 96 -2.35 26.62 -22.32
CA ILE A 96 -1.44 25.46 -22.36
C ILE A 96 -0.10 25.95 -22.88
N HIS A 97 0.92 25.85 -22.02
CA HIS A 97 2.29 26.24 -22.34
C HIS A 97 3.22 25.05 -22.12
N VAL A 98 3.56 24.35 -23.21
CA VAL A 98 4.45 23.20 -23.16
C VAL A 98 5.86 23.66 -23.48
N THR A 99 6.73 23.57 -22.48
CA THR A 99 8.17 23.83 -22.59
C THR A 99 8.95 22.53 -22.48
N ALA A 100 10.19 22.51 -22.98
CA ALA A 100 11.03 21.32 -22.88
C ALA A 100 11.30 20.95 -21.42
N GLU A 101 11.50 21.94 -20.54
CA GLU A 101 11.77 21.73 -19.12
C GLU A 101 10.53 21.17 -18.40
N SER A 102 9.35 21.69 -18.71
CA SER A 102 8.07 21.20 -18.16
C SER A 102 7.75 19.79 -18.61
N PHE A 103 8.16 19.42 -19.82
CA PHE A 103 8.03 18.05 -20.30
C PHE A 103 8.85 17.09 -19.44
N TRP A 104 10.13 17.36 -19.25
CA TRP A 104 11.02 16.51 -18.45
C TRP A 104 10.66 16.51 -16.96
N ARG A 105 10.21 17.63 -16.39
CA ARG A 105 9.63 17.67 -15.03
C ARG A 105 8.39 16.80 -14.91
N GLY A 106 7.50 16.86 -15.90
CA GLY A 106 6.28 16.06 -15.89
C GLY A 106 6.57 14.57 -15.97
N VAL A 107 7.49 14.15 -16.84
CA VAL A 107 7.97 12.76 -16.90
C VAL A 107 8.55 12.35 -15.55
N HIS A 108 9.43 13.17 -14.96
CA HIS A 108 10.08 12.88 -13.69
C HIS A 108 9.08 12.70 -12.54
N ILE A 109 8.18 13.66 -12.33
CA ILE A 109 7.18 13.60 -11.26
C ILE A 109 6.19 12.46 -11.50
N GLY A 110 5.81 12.21 -12.76
CA GLY A 110 5.02 11.05 -13.14
C GLY A 110 5.68 9.75 -12.67
N PHE A 111 6.91 9.49 -13.11
CA PHE A 111 7.65 8.27 -12.73
C PHE A 111 7.86 8.17 -11.22
N ARG A 112 8.03 9.30 -10.52
CA ARG A 112 8.07 9.31 -9.04
C ARG A 112 6.77 8.78 -8.46
N ALA A 113 5.63 9.30 -8.89
CA ALA A 113 4.33 8.84 -8.42
C ALA A 113 4.10 7.35 -8.72
N LEU A 114 4.52 6.89 -9.91
CA LEU A 114 4.42 5.49 -10.32
C LEU A 114 5.30 4.56 -9.45
N ALA A 115 6.57 4.93 -9.20
CA ALA A 115 7.47 4.17 -8.35
C ALA A 115 6.94 4.02 -6.92
N LEU A 116 6.44 5.12 -6.32
CA LEU A 116 5.85 5.09 -4.98
C LEU A 116 4.57 4.24 -4.94
N GLY A 117 3.75 4.32 -6.00
CA GLY A 117 2.58 3.46 -6.18
C GLY A 117 2.95 1.97 -6.22
N LEU A 118 3.96 1.61 -7.02
CA LEU A 118 4.44 0.24 -7.13
C LEU A 118 5.01 -0.30 -5.81
N LEU A 119 5.77 0.49 -5.05
CA LEU A 119 6.25 0.11 -3.72
C LEU A 119 5.08 -0.25 -2.80
N GLY A 120 4.06 0.60 -2.76
CA GLY A 120 2.85 0.36 -1.96
C GLY A 120 2.09 -0.90 -2.41
N LEU A 121 1.96 -1.12 -3.72
CA LEU A 121 1.32 -2.30 -4.28
C LEU A 121 2.05 -3.60 -3.93
N ILE A 122 3.38 -3.62 -4.11
CA ILE A 122 4.22 -4.77 -3.75
C ILE A 122 4.06 -5.09 -2.25
N PHE A 123 4.07 -4.07 -1.38
CA PHE A 123 3.87 -4.26 0.06
C PHE A 123 2.49 -4.86 0.37
N SER A 124 1.44 -4.26 -0.18
CA SER A 124 0.04 -4.61 0.09
C SER A 124 -0.29 -6.03 -0.35
N LEU A 125 0.20 -6.44 -1.53
CA LEU A 125 -0.03 -7.79 -2.05
C LEU A 125 0.79 -8.85 -1.33
N THR A 126 2.00 -8.52 -0.87
CA THR A 126 2.93 -9.52 -0.33
C THR A 126 2.92 -9.62 1.19
N THR A 127 2.18 -8.76 1.89
CA THR A 127 2.20 -8.68 3.36
C THR A 127 0.83 -8.84 3.95
N ARG A 128 0.63 -9.90 4.75
CA ARG A 128 -0.62 -10.11 5.49
C ARG A 128 -0.63 -9.23 6.76
N PRO A 129 -1.76 -8.60 7.13
CA PRO A 129 -1.82 -7.67 8.26
C PRO A 129 -1.55 -8.36 9.61
N VAL A 130 -2.02 -9.58 9.82
CA VAL A 130 -1.83 -10.30 11.10
C VAL A 130 -0.35 -10.54 11.43
N PRO A 131 0.48 -11.19 10.57
CA PRO A 131 1.89 -11.39 10.87
C PRO A 131 2.67 -10.07 10.93
N LEU A 132 2.26 -9.02 10.20
CA LEU A 132 2.88 -7.69 10.31
C LEU A 132 2.81 -7.13 11.73
N PHE A 133 1.65 -7.21 12.40
CA PHE A 133 1.53 -6.67 13.76
C PHE A 133 2.23 -7.54 14.81
N TYR A 134 2.32 -8.85 14.60
CA TYR A 134 3.15 -9.72 15.45
C TYR A 134 4.63 -9.38 15.32
N SER A 135 5.12 -9.14 14.10
CA SER A 135 6.54 -8.85 13.85
C SER A 135 6.91 -7.45 14.38
N LEU A 136 6.03 -6.46 14.23
CA LEU A 136 6.18 -5.13 14.82
C LEU A 136 6.26 -5.17 16.36
N MET A 137 5.45 -6.02 16.99
CA MET A 137 5.44 -6.18 18.44
C MET A 137 6.73 -6.83 18.97
N GLN A 138 7.27 -7.82 18.25
CA GLN A 138 8.47 -8.55 18.66
C GLN A 138 9.77 -7.81 18.35
N GLN A 139 9.89 -7.26 17.14
CA GLN A 139 11.15 -6.69 16.65
C GLN A 139 11.24 -5.18 16.89
N LEU A 140 10.17 -4.44 16.58
CA LEU A 140 10.11 -2.98 16.80
C LEU A 140 9.60 -2.61 18.21
N ARG A 141 9.35 -3.61 19.06
CA ARG A 141 8.85 -3.45 20.44
C ARG A 141 7.59 -2.57 20.52
N LEU A 142 6.70 -2.69 19.53
CA LEU A 142 5.40 -2.01 19.55
C LEU A 142 4.63 -2.43 20.80
N LYS A 143 4.11 -1.47 21.56
CA LYS A 143 3.36 -1.76 22.79
C LYS A 143 2.17 -2.68 22.46
N PRO A 144 1.99 -3.81 23.17
CA PRO A 144 0.95 -4.79 22.86
C PRO A 144 -0.47 -4.21 22.83
N LYS A 145 -0.75 -3.17 23.61
CA LYS A 145 -2.03 -2.44 23.59
C LYS A 145 -2.42 -2.02 22.16
N TYR A 146 -1.51 -1.42 21.41
CA TYR A 146 -1.80 -0.97 20.04
C TYR A 146 -1.90 -2.13 19.06
N ALA A 147 -1.00 -3.11 19.17
CA ALA A 147 -0.99 -4.29 18.30
C ALA A 147 -2.29 -5.10 18.43
N TYR A 148 -2.72 -5.40 19.66
CA TYR A 148 -3.95 -6.16 19.90
C TYR A 148 -5.22 -5.40 19.53
N SER A 149 -5.26 -4.08 19.71
CA SER A 149 -6.38 -3.26 19.21
C SER A 149 -6.53 -3.38 17.69
N PHE A 150 -5.42 -3.32 16.95
CA PHE A 150 -5.45 -3.46 15.49
C PHE A 150 -5.80 -4.89 15.07
N LEU A 151 -5.19 -5.90 15.69
CA LEU A 151 -5.51 -7.31 15.43
C LEU A 151 -6.99 -7.62 15.70
N ALA A 152 -7.56 -7.06 16.76
CA ALA A 152 -8.99 -7.16 17.04
C ALA A 152 -9.82 -6.50 15.94
N ALA A 153 -9.47 -5.29 15.49
CA ALA A 153 -10.17 -4.61 14.40
C ALA A 153 -10.16 -5.42 13.09
N VAL A 154 -9.00 -5.94 12.68
CA VAL A 154 -8.87 -6.79 11.48
C VAL A 154 -9.75 -8.04 11.58
N ARG A 155 -9.82 -8.67 12.76
CA ARG A 155 -10.65 -9.85 13.00
C ARG A 155 -12.15 -9.54 13.05
N LEU A 156 -12.52 -8.34 13.51
CA LEU A 156 -13.92 -7.91 13.62
C LEU A 156 -14.51 -7.47 12.28
N LEU A 157 -13.68 -6.95 11.37
CA LEU A 157 -14.10 -6.47 10.05
C LEU A 157 -14.96 -7.47 9.25
N PRO A 158 -14.55 -8.73 9.03
CA PRO A 158 -15.39 -9.68 8.29
C PRO A 158 -16.74 -9.93 8.98
N ILE A 159 -16.75 -9.97 10.32
CA ILE A 159 -17.97 -10.21 11.07
C ILE A 159 -18.93 -9.02 11.00
N MET A 160 -18.39 -7.79 10.99
CA MET A 160 -19.20 -6.59 10.76
C MET A 160 -19.82 -6.57 9.37
N LEU A 161 -19.13 -7.08 8.35
CA LEU A 161 -19.69 -7.21 7.00
C LEU A 161 -20.84 -8.21 6.97
N GLU A 162 -20.72 -9.35 7.65
CA GLU A 162 -21.81 -10.32 7.79
C GLU A 162 -23.01 -9.73 8.53
N GLU A 163 -22.79 -9.03 9.65
CA GLU A 163 -23.85 -8.33 10.39
C GLU A 163 -24.54 -7.27 9.52
N PHE A 164 -23.78 -6.51 8.73
CA PHE A 164 -24.34 -5.53 7.80
C PHE A 164 -25.25 -6.20 6.76
N GLN A 165 -24.84 -7.33 6.19
CA GLN A 165 -25.70 -8.08 5.27
C GLN A 165 -26.96 -8.61 5.97
N ALA A 166 -26.84 -9.14 7.19
CA ALA A 166 -28.00 -9.60 7.96
C ALA A 166 -29.01 -8.46 8.23
N ILE A 167 -28.53 -7.28 8.64
CA ILE A 167 -29.38 -6.09 8.84
C ILE A 167 -30.03 -5.67 7.53
N ARG A 168 -29.29 -5.71 6.41
CA ARG A 168 -29.84 -5.42 5.07
C ARG A 168 -30.98 -6.36 4.74
N TYR A 169 -30.79 -7.67 4.87
CA TYR A 169 -31.84 -8.65 4.57
C TYR A 169 -33.05 -8.49 5.50
N ALA A 170 -32.85 -8.24 6.80
CA ALA A 170 -33.93 -8.00 7.75
C ALA A 170 -34.77 -6.75 7.38
N LEU A 171 -34.12 -5.66 6.96
CA LEU A 171 -34.82 -4.45 6.54
C LEU A 171 -35.54 -4.63 5.20
N THR A 172 -35.01 -5.44 4.29
CA THR A 172 -35.66 -5.81 3.03
C THR A 172 -36.94 -6.61 3.28
N VAL A 173 -36.90 -7.63 4.16
CA VAL A 173 -38.09 -8.43 4.51
C VAL A 173 -39.16 -7.57 5.19
N ARG A 174 -38.76 -6.59 5.99
CA ARG A 174 -39.69 -5.63 6.63
C ARG A 174 -40.29 -4.60 5.66
N GLY A 175 -39.97 -4.64 4.37
CA GLY A 175 -40.53 -3.74 3.36
C GLY A 175 -40.23 -2.26 3.60
N VAL A 176 -39.14 -1.94 4.31
CA VAL A 176 -38.89 -0.56 4.75
C VAL A 176 -38.57 0.34 3.54
N PRO A 177 -39.35 1.40 3.27
CA PRO A 177 -39.17 2.23 2.07
C PRO A 177 -37.87 3.05 2.10
N ASN A 178 -37.17 3.16 0.98
CA ASN A 178 -35.96 3.98 0.82
C ASN A 178 -36.31 5.48 0.83
N LYS A 179 -36.39 6.09 2.02
CA LYS A 179 -36.64 7.54 2.19
C LYS A 179 -35.34 8.36 2.16
N GLY A 180 -34.59 8.29 1.06
CA GLY A 180 -33.35 9.06 0.85
C GLY A 180 -32.10 8.51 1.56
N VAL A 181 -30.93 9.04 1.18
CA VAL A 181 -29.61 8.53 1.60
C VAL A 181 -29.39 8.68 3.11
N LEU A 182 -29.78 9.81 3.71
CA LEU A 182 -29.55 10.07 5.13
C LEU A 182 -30.32 9.10 6.05
N SER A 183 -31.59 8.81 5.72
CA SER A 183 -32.39 7.86 6.50
C SER A 183 -31.82 6.44 6.38
N LYS A 184 -31.32 6.09 5.20
CA LYS A 184 -30.66 4.81 4.91
C LYS A 184 -29.40 4.63 5.75
N VAL A 185 -28.55 5.65 5.83
CA VAL A 185 -27.35 5.64 6.68
C VAL A 185 -27.72 5.44 8.14
N LYS A 186 -28.66 6.24 8.68
CA LYS A 186 -29.09 6.11 10.09
C LYS A 186 -29.63 4.71 10.42
N ARG A 187 -30.42 4.12 9.51
CA ARG A 187 -31.04 2.79 9.71
C ARG A 187 -30.03 1.64 9.73
N TYR A 188 -28.93 1.74 9.01
CA TYR A 188 -27.86 0.73 9.06
C TYR A 188 -26.87 1.01 10.18
N ALA A 189 -26.48 2.27 10.38
CA ALA A 189 -25.45 2.65 11.33
C ALA A 189 -25.86 2.40 12.78
N ILE A 190 -27.09 2.76 13.18
CA ILE A 190 -27.52 2.64 14.58
C ILE A 190 -27.50 1.17 15.06
N PRO A 191 -28.11 0.19 14.34
CA PRO A 191 -28.06 -1.21 14.76
C PRO A 191 -26.64 -1.78 14.72
N LEU A 192 -25.85 -1.44 13.70
CA LEU A 192 -24.45 -1.88 13.59
C LEU A 192 -23.60 -1.39 14.75
N LEU A 193 -23.69 -0.11 15.10
CA LEU A 193 -22.94 0.47 16.21
C LEU A 193 -23.37 -0.13 17.54
N SER A 194 -24.68 -0.28 17.76
CA SER A 194 -25.23 -0.92 18.95
C SER A 194 -24.71 -2.35 19.12
N GLN A 195 -24.65 -3.11 18.02
CA GLN A 195 -24.14 -4.47 18.01
C GLN A 195 -22.62 -4.53 18.21
N SER A 196 -21.88 -3.60 17.60
CA SER A 196 -20.44 -3.47 17.75
C SER A 196 -20.05 -3.14 19.20
N ILE A 197 -20.79 -2.26 19.89
CA ILE A 197 -20.58 -1.91 21.30
C ILE A 197 -20.80 -3.15 22.18
N ARG A 198 -21.94 -3.85 22.02
CA ARG A 198 -22.20 -5.08 22.77
C ARG A 198 -21.10 -6.12 22.58
N ARG A 199 -20.61 -6.26 21.36
CA ARG A 199 -19.52 -7.19 21.03
C ARG A 199 -18.21 -6.77 21.67
N ALA A 200 -17.86 -5.49 21.60
CA ALA A 200 -16.67 -4.96 22.25
C ALA A 200 -16.69 -5.22 23.76
N GLN A 201 -17.84 -5.01 24.42
CA GLN A 201 -18.02 -5.31 25.85
C GLN A 201 -17.82 -6.81 26.14
N ARG A 202 -18.43 -7.72 25.36
CA ARG A 202 -18.22 -9.17 25.53
C ARG A 202 -16.76 -9.57 25.36
N ILE A 203 -16.06 -8.99 24.38
CA ILE A 203 -14.64 -9.25 24.15
C ILE A 203 -13.81 -8.73 25.33
N ALA A 204 -14.10 -7.53 25.83
CA ALA A 204 -13.41 -6.96 26.98
C ALA A 204 -13.56 -7.84 28.24
N VAL A 205 -14.80 -8.24 28.58
CA VAL A 205 -15.07 -9.12 29.72
C VAL A 205 -14.38 -10.48 29.54
N ALA A 206 -14.41 -11.06 28.34
CA ALA A 206 -13.72 -12.31 28.06
C ALA A 206 -12.17 -12.19 28.15
N MET A 207 -11.61 -11.04 27.77
CA MET A 207 -10.18 -10.76 27.91
C MET A 207 -9.79 -10.58 29.38
N GLU A 208 -10.61 -9.89 30.16
CA GLU A 208 -10.41 -9.72 31.60
C GLU A 208 -10.49 -11.07 32.35
N ALA A 209 -11.49 -11.91 32.02
CA ALA A 209 -11.63 -13.26 32.56
C ALA A 209 -10.42 -14.15 32.23
N LYS A 210 -9.76 -13.93 31.09
CA LYS A 210 -8.50 -14.60 30.70
C LYS A 210 -7.25 -13.93 31.28
N GLN A 211 -7.40 -13.04 32.25
CA GLN A 211 -6.32 -12.28 32.88
C GLN A 211 -5.44 -11.56 31.86
N PHE A 212 -6.04 -10.96 30.82
CA PHE A 212 -5.32 -10.15 29.85
C PHE A 212 -4.95 -8.77 30.44
N SER A 213 -4.32 -8.74 31.61
CA SER A 213 -3.83 -7.53 32.26
C SER A 213 -2.50 -7.09 31.63
N GLY A 214 -2.25 -5.77 31.62
CA GLY A 214 -1.14 -5.16 30.90
C GLY A 214 0.23 -5.16 31.61
N SER A 215 0.34 -5.78 32.79
CA SER A 215 1.43 -5.54 33.74
C SER A 215 2.53 -6.62 33.80
N GLY A 216 2.54 -7.59 32.86
CA GLY A 216 3.50 -8.70 32.88
C GLY A 216 4.37 -8.85 31.63
N ARG A 217 5.50 -9.56 31.78
CA ARG A 217 6.34 -10.03 30.65
C ARG A 217 5.51 -11.05 29.85
N ARG A 218 5.20 -10.75 28.59
CA ARG A 218 4.35 -11.59 27.75
C ARG A 218 5.18 -12.53 26.87
N THR A 219 4.69 -13.75 26.71
CA THR A 219 5.19 -14.72 25.73
C THR A 219 4.34 -14.67 24.45
N PHE A 220 4.94 -15.02 23.32
CA PHE A 220 4.26 -15.02 22.02
C PHE A 220 4.10 -16.46 21.53
N TYR A 221 2.89 -16.81 21.09
CA TYR A 221 2.63 -18.12 20.49
C TYR A 221 3.17 -18.20 19.06
N TYR A 222 3.03 -17.12 18.28
CA TYR A 222 3.61 -17.01 16.96
C TYR A 222 4.90 -16.20 17.04
N GLU A 223 6.04 -16.86 16.91
CA GLU A 223 7.35 -16.20 16.87
C GLU A 223 7.72 -15.88 15.42
N ILE A 224 8.06 -14.61 15.16
CA ILE A 224 8.49 -14.15 13.83
C ILE A 224 9.97 -13.82 13.92
N GLY A 225 10.79 -14.79 13.53
CA GLY A 225 12.24 -14.69 13.46
C GLY A 225 12.74 -14.09 12.14
N PHE A 226 14.04 -13.83 12.10
CA PHE A 226 14.72 -13.45 10.86
C PHE A 226 15.08 -14.71 10.07
N GLY A 227 14.70 -14.73 8.80
CA GLY A 227 14.93 -15.83 7.88
C GLY A 227 16.00 -15.52 6.83
N LYS A 228 16.43 -16.55 6.09
CA LYS A 228 17.39 -16.39 4.98
C LYS A 228 16.83 -15.45 3.90
N TYR A 229 15.53 -15.51 3.63
CA TYR A 229 14.85 -14.65 2.65
C TYR A 229 14.90 -13.16 3.00
N ASP A 230 15.11 -12.80 4.27
CA ASP A 230 15.24 -11.40 4.69
C ASP A 230 16.51 -10.77 4.13
N ILE A 231 17.62 -11.51 4.16
CA ILE A 231 18.90 -11.08 3.59
C ILE A 231 18.76 -10.95 2.08
N TRP A 232 18.10 -11.92 1.43
CA TRP A 232 17.83 -11.86 -0.02
C TRP A 232 16.97 -10.65 -0.40
N LEU A 233 15.97 -10.28 0.41
CA LEU A 233 15.15 -9.11 0.16
C LEU A 233 15.98 -7.82 0.22
N VAL A 234 16.77 -7.63 1.29
CA VAL A 234 17.62 -6.45 1.43
C VAL A 234 18.64 -6.39 0.30
N ALA A 235 19.30 -7.51 0.00
CA ALA A 235 20.27 -7.60 -1.08
C ALA A 235 19.66 -7.30 -2.44
N LEU A 236 18.46 -7.83 -2.74
CA LEU A 236 17.77 -7.57 -4.00
C LEU A 236 17.43 -6.08 -4.14
N PHE A 237 16.81 -5.46 -3.13
CA PHE A 237 16.45 -4.04 -3.23
C PHE A 237 17.68 -3.14 -3.28
N ALA A 238 18.74 -3.45 -2.53
CA ALA A 238 20.00 -2.74 -2.61
C ALA A 238 20.65 -2.88 -4.00
N ALA A 239 20.66 -4.09 -4.57
CA ALA A 239 21.18 -4.35 -5.90
C ALA A 239 20.35 -3.66 -6.99
N LEU A 240 19.01 -3.65 -6.88
CA LEU A 240 18.13 -2.94 -7.80
C LEU A 240 18.39 -1.44 -7.77
N MET A 241 18.49 -0.85 -6.58
CA MET A 241 18.81 0.57 -6.42
C MET A 241 20.20 0.92 -6.97
N PHE A 242 21.21 0.11 -6.64
CA PHE A 242 22.58 0.30 -7.11
C PHE A 242 22.67 0.17 -8.63
N ALA A 243 22.07 -0.87 -9.22
CA ALA A 243 22.05 -1.08 -10.66
C ALA A 243 21.30 0.05 -11.38
N ALA A 244 20.14 0.48 -10.86
CA ALA A 244 19.38 1.58 -11.44
C ALA A 244 20.15 2.91 -11.39
N TYR A 245 20.87 3.17 -10.30
CA TYR A 245 21.76 4.32 -10.16
C TYR A 245 22.95 4.24 -11.13
N TYR A 246 23.66 3.10 -11.14
CA TYR A 246 24.83 2.88 -12.00
C TYR A 246 24.47 3.04 -13.49
N VAL A 247 23.41 2.38 -13.95
CA VAL A 247 22.94 2.50 -15.34
C VAL A 247 22.48 3.93 -15.63
N GLY A 248 21.78 4.57 -14.68
CA GLY A 248 21.28 5.94 -14.86
C GLY A 248 22.38 7.00 -14.97
N VAL A 249 23.54 6.76 -14.34
CA VAL A 249 24.71 7.65 -14.39
C VAL A 249 25.61 7.35 -15.59
N HIS A 250 25.86 6.07 -15.91
CA HIS A 250 26.79 5.69 -16.98
C HIS A 250 26.16 5.66 -18.37
N TYR A 251 24.86 5.36 -18.48
CA TYR A 251 24.11 5.34 -19.75
C TYR A 251 22.93 6.32 -19.69
N PRO A 252 23.18 7.64 -19.64
CA PRO A 252 22.12 8.62 -19.65
C PRO A 252 21.41 8.62 -21.02
N TYR A 253 20.18 8.10 -21.06
CA TYR A 253 19.33 8.19 -22.26
C TYR A 253 18.79 9.60 -22.47
N ILE A 254 18.66 10.38 -21.38
CA ILE A 254 18.24 11.78 -21.38
C ILE A 254 19.47 12.62 -21.00
N SER A 255 19.78 13.63 -21.81
CA SER A 255 20.94 14.52 -21.63
C SER A 255 20.82 15.50 -20.45
N ILE A 256 19.71 15.47 -19.71
CA ILE A 256 19.41 16.40 -18.62
C ILE A 256 19.67 15.70 -17.29
N SER A 257 20.71 16.16 -16.59
CA SER A 257 21.20 15.59 -15.33
C SER A 257 20.53 16.16 -14.09
N ASP A 258 19.88 17.32 -14.19
CA ASP A 258 19.13 17.88 -13.05
C ASP A 258 17.90 18.61 -13.57
N VAL A 259 16.74 18.16 -13.11
CA VAL A 259 15.43 18.73 -13.46
C VAL A 259 14.92 19.45 -12.22
N ARG A 260 15.53 20.60 -11.92
CA ARG A 260 15.00 21.57 -10.95
C ARG A 260 14.14 22.63 -11.65
#